data_AF-A0A5C2S434-F1
#
_entry.id   AF-A0A5C2S434-F1
#
_cell.length_a   1.000
_cell.length_b   1.000
_cell.length_c   1.000
_cell.angle_alpha   90.00
_cell.angle_beta   90.00
_cell.angle_gamma   90.00
#
_symmetry.space_group_name_H-M   'P 1'
#
loop_
_entity.id
_entity.type
_entity.pdbx_description
1 polymer ?
#
loop_
_entity_poly.entity_id
_entity_poly.type
_entity_poly.pdbx_seq_one_letter_code
_entity_poly.pdbx_strand_id
1 'polypeptide(L)'
;MPKSRVNRKDPGIDIEELSRQKARYFQIHAEETHYLAADPTARDKAIAKLYQNPEVKTGFPCAETLLGPDGDPDAFLKAVDNVLENPDRSIDQRVFRFHVAASGLLVFNKHTLTNALGDRRDLRLKVNVRSRQIYREWMSKNLPSPSSGLSAPPIPAPVPLTPPTSRLTSTSMKPITSDYAEEILAQGDDILEMKFLHGANAPDSGSWEVDSLVKKKGGKVQYNVLFENCPDAIPHDVDGMRVLLLDSHILH
;
A
#
# COMPACT_ATOMS: atom_id res chain seq x y z
N MET A 1 7.25 -41.31 20.04
CA MET A 1 7.19 -40.91 18.62
C MET A 1 6.67 -39.48 18.53
N PRO A 2 7.44 -38.53 17.99
CA PRO A 2 6.95 -37.16 17.83
C PRO A 2 6.06 -37.07 16.60
N LYS A 3 4.84 -36.58 16.79
CA LYS A 3 3.87 -36.31 15.71
C LYS A 3 4.44 -35.23 14.80
N SER A 4 4.61 -35.54 13.51
CA SER A 4 4.98 -34.55 12.52
C SER A 4 3.89 -33.46 12.50
N ARG A 5 4.32 -32.20 12.68
CA ARG A 5 3.48 -31.05 12.35
C ARG A 5 3.26 -31.07 10.86
N VAL A 6 2.10 -31.57 10.45
CA VAL A 6 1.59 -31.38 9.09
C VAL A 6 1.43 -29.88 8.91
N ASN A 7 2.31 -29.28 8.09
CA ASN A 7 2.10 -27.95 7.53
C ASN A 7 0.77 -27.99 6.76
N ARG A 8 -0.30 -27.56 7.43
CA ARG A 8 -1.59 -27.29 6.79
C ARG A 8 -1.35 -26.09 5.88
N LYS A 9 -1.11 -26.34 4.60
CA LYS A 9 -1.41 -25.34 3.57
C LYS A 9 -2.90 -25.06 3.70
N ASP A 10 -3.25 -23.85 4.11
CA ASP A 10 -4.64 -23.38 4.08
C ASP A 10 -5.19 -23.63 2.66
N PRO A 11 -6.23 -24.46 2.49
CA PRO A 11 -6.79 -24.69 1.18
C PRO A 11 -7.68 -23.49 0.83
N GLY A 12 -7.26 -22.69 -0.16
CA GLY A 12 -8.21 -21.86 -0.93
C GLY A 12 -7.77 -20.45 -1.32
N ILE A 13 -6.76 -19.84 -0.69
CA ILE A 13 -6.37 -18.45 -0.99
C ILE A 13 -4.86 -18.37 -1.26
N ASP A 14 -4.50 -18.06 -2.50
CA ASP A 14 -3.11 -17.84 -2.89
C ASP A 14 -2.72 -16.39 -2.60
N ILE A 15 -2.10 -16.19 -1.43
CA ILE A 15 -1.61 -14.88 -0.99
C ILE A 15 -0.59 -14.32 -1.96
N GLU A 16 0.27 -15.15 -2.54
CA GLU A 16 1.32 -14.69 -3.43
C GLU A 16 0.71 -14.20 -4.75
N GLU A 17 -0.27 -14.90 -5.30
CA GLU A 17 -0.97 -14.48 -6.51
C GLU A 17 -1.72 -13.16 -6.32
N LEU A 18 -2.53 -13.06 -5.25
CA LEU A 18 -3.23 -11.82 -4.91
C LEU A 18 -2.26 -10.64 -4.69
N SER A 19 -1.09 -10.92 -4.10
CA SER A 19 -0.06 -9.91 -3.87
C SER A 19 0.58 -9.44 -5.17
N ARG A 20 0.86 -10.36 -6.11
CA ARG A 20 1.39 -10.03 -7.44
C ARG A 20 0.40 -9.21 -8.24
N GLN A 21 -0.87 -9.60 -8.27
CA GLN A 21 -1.91 -8.86 -8.99
C GLN A 21 -2.07 -7.44 -8.45
N LYS A 22 -2.15 -7.29 -7.11
CA LYS A 22 -2.19 -5.97 -6.48
C LYS A 22 -0.94 -5.14 -6.76
N ALA A 23 0.24 -5.74 -6.69
CA ALA A 23 1.49 -5.05 -6.97
C ALA A 23 1.56 -4.58 -8.43
N ARG A 24 1.05 -5.37 -9.39
CA ARG A 24 1.03 -5.02 -10.82
C ARG A 24 0.29 -3.70 -11.07
N TYR A 25 -0.85 -3.46 -10.42
CA TYR A 25 -1.56 -2.19 -10.56
C TYR A 25 -0.72 -1.00 -10.05
N PHE A 26 -0.03 -1.15 -8.92
CA PHE A 26 0.89 -0.11 -8.43
C PHE A 26 2.07 0.12 -9.38
N GLN A 27 2.69 -0.94 -9.89
CA GLN A 27 3.83 -0.87 -10.79
C GLN A 27 3.47 -0.10 -12.06
N ILE A 28 2.35 -0.46 -12.69
CA ILE A 28 1.91 0.21 -13.93
C ILE A 28 1.54 1.67 -13.64
N HIS A 29 0.80 1.94 -12.55
CA HIS A 29 0.49 3.32 -12.18
C HIS A 29 1.76 4.16 -12.00
N ALA A 30 2.78 3.63 -11.33
CA ALA A 30 4.05 4.31 -11.13
C ALA A 30 4.84 4.50 -12.42
N GLU A 31 4.90 3.48 -13.28
CA GLU A 31 5.52 3.54 -14.60
C GLU A 31 4.91 4.65 -15.46
N GLU A 32 3.57 4.67 -15.57
CA GLU A 32 2.88 5.69 -16.36
C GLU A 32 3.00 7.07 -15.72
N THR A 33 2.97 7.19 -14.38
CA THR A 33 3.23 8.46 -13.69
C THR A 33 4.59 9.03 -14.09
N HIS A 34 5.63 8.19 -14.06
CA HIS A 34 6.98 8.60 -14.40
C HIS A 34 7.08 9.06 -15.86
N TYR A 35 6.50 8.30 -16.79
CA TYR A 35 6.52 8.66 -18.22
C TYR A 35 5.73 9.95 -18.50
N LEU A 36 4.51 10.05 -17.97
CA LEU A 36 3.61 11.19 -18.17
C LEU A 36 4.13 12.48 -17.51
N ALA A 37 5.03 12.38 -16.53
CA ALA A 37 5.68 13.54 -15.93
C ALA A 37 6.65 14.26 -16.89
N ALA A 38 7.14 13.58 -17.93
CA ALA A 38 8.08 14.18 -18.89
C ALA A 38 7.43 15.26 -19.79
N ASP A 39 6.13 15.14 -20.08
CA ASP A 39 5.36 16.12 -20.85
C ASP A 39 3.99 16.37 -20.20
N PRO A 40 3.93 17.27 -19.19
CA PRO A 40 2.69 17.59 -18.49
C PRO A 40 1.63 18.18 -19.42
N THR A 41 2.02 18.94 -20.45
CA THR A 41 1.06 19.57 -21.38
C THR A 41 0.38 18.53 -22.25
N ALA A 42 1.13 17.58 -22.81
CA ALA A 42 0.55 16.48 -23.58
C ALA A 42 -0.32 15.57 -22.70
N ARG A 43 0.14 15.29 -21.47
CA ARG A 43 -0.64 14.55 -20.46
C ARG A 43 -1.98 15.22 -20.20
N ASP A 44 -1.98 16.51 -19.86
CA ASP A 44 -3.21 17.22 -19.47
C ASP A 44 -4.19 17.33 -20.64
N LYS A 45 -3.68 17.47 -21.88
CA LYS A 45 -4.50 17.42 -23.09
C LYS A 45 -5.15 16.04 -23.29
N ALA A 46 -4.38 14.96 -23.09
CA ALA A 46 -4.89 13.59 -23.20
C ALA A 46 -5.91 13.27 -22.08
N ILE A 47 -5.68 13.77 -20.87
CA ILE A 47 -6.65 13.70 -19.76
C ILE A 47 -7.94 14.41 -20.16
N ALA A 48 -7.86 15.66 -20.60
CA ALA A 48 -9.05 16.42 -21.02
C ALA A 48 -9.82 15.68 -22.13
N LYS A 49 -9.12 15.07 -23.10
CA LYS A 49 -9.73 14.24 -24.14
C LYS A 49 -10.42 13.00 -23.57
N LEU A 50 -9.81 12.31 -22.61
CA LEU A 50 -10.41 11.14 -21.95
C LEU A 50 -11.74 11.53 -21.28
N TYR A 51 -11.76 12.63 -20.52
CA TYR A 51 -12.95 13.11 -19.82
C TYR A 51 -14.06 13.68 -20.73
N GLN A 52 -13.81 13.85 -22.02
CA GLN A 52 -14.86 14.16 -23.00
C GLN A 52 -15.68 12.93 -23.39
N ASN A 53 -15.22 11.71 -23.09
CA ASN A 53 -15.98 10.50 -23.37
C ASN A 53 -17.13 10.35 -22.34
N PRO A 54 -18.41 10.29 -22.79
CA PRO A 54 -19.56 10.19 -21.88
C PRO A 54 -19.60 8.89 -21.06
N GLU A 55 -18.85 7.86 -21.45
CA GLU A 55 -18.76 6.59 -20.72
C GLU A 55 -17.85 6.68 -19.48
N VAL A 56 -17.00 7.70 -19.40
CA VAL A 56 -16.12 7.92 -18.25
C VAL A 56 -16.96 8.33 -17.04
N LYS A 57 -16.91 7.51 -15.99
CA LYS A 57 -17.66 7.75 -14.76
C LYS A 57 -17.15 9.02 -14.08
N THR A 58 -18.09 9.91 -13.78
CA THR A 58 -17.85 11.12 -12.99
C THR A 58 -18.27 10.86 -11.54
N GLY A 59 -17.47 11.30 -10.58
CA GLY A 59 -17.74 11.08 -9.16
C GLY A 59 -16.48 10.84 -8.34
N PHE A 60 -16.67 10.54 -7.06
CA PHE A 60 -15.57 10.22 -6.16
C PHE A 60 -14.91 8.89 -6.58
N PRO A 61 -13.57 8.80 -6.64
CA PRO A 61 -12.90 7.59 -7.08
C PRO A 61 -13.01 6.48 -6.03
N CYS A 62 -14.06 5.66 -6.13
CA CYS A 62 -14.27 4.46 -5.33
C CYS A 62 -14.84 3.32 -6.19
N ALA A 63 -14.78 2.10 -5.66
CA ALA A 63 -15.26 0.92 -6.36
C ALA A 63 -16.75 1.04 -6.76
N GLU A 64 -17.57 1.62 -5.89
CA GLU A 64 -19.02 1.80 -6.09
C GLU A 64 -19.37 2.84 -7.18
N THR A 65 -18.46 3.76 -7.48
CA THR A 65 -18.63 4.70 -8.61
C THR A 65 -18.24 4.04 -9.93
N LEU A 66 -17.26 3.12 -9.89
CA LEU A 66 -16.72 2.42 -11.06
C LEU A 66 -17.60 1.23 -11.46
N LEU A 67 -18.15 0.54 -10.46
CA LEU A 67 -19.07 -0.58 -10.58
C LEU A 67 -20.41 -0.19 -9.97
N GLY A 68 -21.48 -0.27 -10.77
CA GLY A 68 -22.83 -0.17 -10.24
C GLY A 68 -23.17 -1.34 -9.30
N PRO A 69 -24.33 -1.29 -8.62
CA PRO A 69 -24.75 -2.33 -7.66
C PRO A 69 -24.76 -3.75 -8.25
N ASP A 70 -25.10 -3.87 -9.53
CA ASP A 70 -25.18 -5.14 -10.27
C ASP A 70 -23.94 -5.40 -11.15
N GLY A 71 -22.86 -4.62 -10.95
CA GLY A 71 -21.64 -4.75 -11.73
C GLY A 71 -20.86 -6.01 -11.36
N ASP A 72 -20.32 -6.70 -12.37
CA ASP A 72 -19.45 -7.86 -12.19
C ASP A 72 -17.99 -7.40 -11.97
N PRO A 73 -17.42 -7.58 -10.76
CA PRO A 73 -16.06 -7.16 -10.46
C PRO A 73 -15.00 -7.95 -11.25
N ASP A 74 -15.23 -9.24 -11.51
CA ASP A 74 -14.26 -10.09 -12.21
C ASP A 74 -14.22 -9.72 -13.70
N ALA A 75 -15.38 -9.47 -14.31
CA ALA A 75 -15.45 -8.95 -15.68
C ALA A 75 -14.78 -7.57 -15.80
N PHE A 76 -14.96 -6.69 -14.81
CA PHE A 76 -14.31 -5.38 -14.78
C PHE A 76 -12.79 -5.50 -14.66
N LEU A 77 -12.29 -6.31 -13.71
CA LEU A 77 -10.86 -6.52 -13.53
C LEU A 77 -10.22 -7.15 -14.78
N LYS A 78 -10.91 -8.09 -15.42
CA LYS A 78 -10.47 -8.65 -16.71
C LYS A 78 -10.41 -7.60 -17.82
N ALA A 79 -11.39 -6.69 -17.89
CA ALA A 79 -11.37 -5.59 -18.85
C ALA A 79 -10.20 -4.61 -18.57
N VAL A 80 -9.93 -4.31 -17.30
CA VAL A 80 -8.75 -3.54 -16.89
C VAL A 80 -7.48 -4.26 -17.34
N ASP A 81 -7.33 -5.54 -17.04
CA ASP A 81 -6.13 -6.30 -17.39
C ASP A 81 -5.88 -6.34 -18.89
N ASN A 82 -6.92 -6.46 -19.72
CA ASN A 82 -6.81 -6.36 -21.18
C ASN A 82 -6.27 -4.98 -21.63
N VAL A 83 -6.72 -3.89 -21.01
CA VAL A 83 -6.19 -2.54 -21.30
C VAL A 83 -4.72 -2.43 -20.89
N LEU A 84 -4.36 -3.02 -19.75
CA LEU A 84 -3.00 -3.02 -19.22
C LEU A 84 -2.05 -3.95 -19.99
N GLU A 85 -2.57 -4.91 -20.76
CA GLU A 85 -1.78 -5.77 -21.65
C GLU A 85 -1.64 -5.21 -23.07
N ASN A 86 -2.45 -4.23 -23.46
CA ASN A 86 -2.34 -3.58 -24.77
C ASN A 86 -0.91 -3.06 -24.99
N PRO A 87 -0.22 -3.41 -26.09
CA PRO A 87 1.15 -2.98 -26.36
C PRO A 87 1.29 -1.51 -26.77
N ASP A 88 0.20 -0.82 -27.14
CA ASP A 88 0.25 0.60 -27.47
C ASP A 88 0.72 1.43 -26.26
N ARG A 89 1.59 2.40 -26.55
CA ARG A 89 2.23 3.30 -25.59
C ARG A 89 2.14 4.77 -26.04
N SER A 90 1.16 5.08 -26.89
CA SER A 90 0.75 6.45 -27.20
C SER A 90 0.38 7.23 -25.93
N ILE A 91 0.48 8.56 -25.97
CA ILE A 91 0.16 9.40 -24.79
C ILE A 91 -1.27 9.17 -24.29
N ASP A 92 -2.23 9.05 -25.21
CA ASP A 92 -3.64 8.76 -24.91
C ASP A 92 -3.76 7.40 -24.21
N GLN A 93 -3.09 6.37 -24.73
CA GLN A 93 -3.12 5.04 -24.13
C GLN A 93 -2.43 5.00 -22.77
N ARG A 94 -1.34 5.73 -22.57
CA ARG A 94 -0.65 5.80 -21.27
C ARG A 94 -1.47 6.51 -20.22
N VAL A 95 -2.14 7.61 -20.58
CA VAL A 95 -3.13 8.26 -19.71
C VAL A 95 -4.26 7.30 -19.37
N PHE A 96 -4.75 6.53 -20.34
CA PHE A 96 -5.80 5.54 -20.08
C PHE A 96 -5.31 4.43 -19.14
N ARG A 97 -4.12 3.86 -19.38
CA ARG A 97 -3.47 2.87 -18.51
C ARG A 97 -3.27 3.39 -17.08
N PHE A 98 -2.85 4.65 -16.93
CA PHE A 98 -2.72 5.30 -15.62
C PHE A 98 -4.05 5.29 -14.85
N HIS A 99 -5.15 5.73 -15.48
CA HIS A 99 -6.46 5.77 -14.83
C HIS A 99 -7.01 4.36 -14.56
N VAL A 100 -6.92 3.43 -15.52
CA VAL A 100 -7.48 2.09 -15.33
C VAL A 100 -6.68 1.26 -14.32
N ALA A 101 -5.38 1.48 -14.15
CA ALA A 101 -4.59 0.84 -13.10
C ALA A 101 -5.05 1.28 -11.70
N ALA A 102 -5.31 2.58 -11.51
CA ALA A 102 -5.88 3.09 -10.26
C ALA A 102 -7.30 2.54 -10.01
N SER A 103 -8.16 2.54 -11.04
CA SER A 103 -9.51 1.99 -10.96
C SER A 103 -9.52 0.49 -10.65
N GLY A 104 -8.65 -0.29 -11.30
CA GLY A 104 -8.47 -1.72 -11.04
C GLY A 104 -8.04 -1.99 -9.60
N LEU A 105 -7.10 -1.20 -9.07
CA LEU A 105 -6.68 -1.30 -7.68
C LEU A 105 -7.83 -1.05 -6.69
N LEU A 106 -8.67 -0.03 -6.95
CA LEU A 106 -9.83 0.28 -6.10
C LEU A 106 -10.84 -0.87 -6.07
N VAL A 107 -11.21 -1.38 -7.25
CA VAL A 107 -12.14 -2.51 -7.38
C VAL A 107 -11.57 -3.78 -6.77
N PHE A 108 -10.30 -4.10 -7.04
CA PHE A 108 -9.61 -5.27 -6.48
C PHE A 108 -9.57 -5.23 -4.95
N ASN A 109 -9.25 -4.07 -4.36
CA ASN A 109 -9.22 -3.92 -2.91
C ASN A 109 -10.60 -4.13 -2.29
N LYS A 110 -11.66 -3.61 -2.90
CA LYS A 110 -13.02 -3.76 -2.39
C LYS A 110 -13.54 -5.19 -2.57
N HIS A 111 -13.56 -5.70 -3.80
CA HIS A 111 -14.26 -6.95 -4.11
C HIS A 111 -13.39 -8.18 -3.86
N THR A 112 -12.12 -8.14 -4.26
CA THR A 112 -11.23 -9.31 -4.15
C THR A 112 -10.56 -9.39 -2.78
N LEU A 113 -10.24 -8.27 -2.13
CA LEU A 113 -9.61 -8.30 -0.79
C LEU A 113 -10.57 -8.07 0.37
N THR A 114 -11.55 -7.17 0.24
CA THR A 114 -12.43 -6.86 1.38
C THR A 114 -13.62 -7.82 1.41
N ASN A 115 -14.32 -7.99 0.30
CA ASN A 115 -15.52 -8.83 0.26
C ASN A 115 -15.17 -10.32 0.22
N ALA A 116 -14.23 -10.75 -0.62
CA ALA A 116 -13.91 -12.18 -0.76
C ALA A 116 -13.09 -12.75 0.41
N LEU A 117 -12.25 -11.95 1.08
CA LEU A 117 -11.55 -12.40 2.29
C LEU A 117 -12.36 -12.18 3.57
N GLY A 118 -13.44 -11.37 3.52
CA GLY A 118 -14.34 -11.11 4.64
C GLY A 118 -13.59 -10.77 5.93
N ASP A 119 -13.86 -11.54 6.98
CA ASP A 119 -13.26 -11.37 8.32
C ASP A 119 -11.82 -11.89 8.43
N ARG A 120 -11.25 -12.48 7.36
CA ARG A 120 -9.84 -12.95 7.31
C ARG A 120 -8.88 -11.77 7.13
N ARG A 121 -8.92 -10.85 8.10
CA ARG A 121 -8.11 -9.63 8.13
C ARG A 121 -6.61 -9.94 8.08
N ASP A 122 -6.19 -11.06 8.66
CA ASP A 122 -4.80 -11.55 8.62
C ASP A 122 -4.33 -11.81 7.17
N LEU A 123 -5.18 -12.44 6.35
CA LEU A 123 -4.88 -12.71 4.95
C LEU A 123 -4.83 -11.41 4.13
N ARG A 124 -5.76 -10.50 4.37
CA ARG A 124 -5.77 -9.16 3.74
C ARG A 124 -4.48 -8.40 4.05
N LEU A 125 -4.03 -8.43 5.31
CA LEU A 125 -2.77 -7.84 5.75
C LEU A 125 -1.57 -8.50 5.06
N LYS A 126 -1.51 -9.83 5.01
CA LYS A 126 -0.45 -10.57 4.31
C LYS A 126 -0.36 -10.16 2.83
N VAL A 127 -1.50 -10.05 2.13
CA VAL A 127 -1.54 -9.57 0.74
C VAL A 127 -1.03 -8.13 0.63
N ASN A 128 -1.48 -7.24 1.50
CA ASN A 128 -1.06 -5.83 1.49
C ASN A 128 0.45 -5.65 1.72
N VAL A 129 1.01 -6.40 2.68
CA VAL A 129 2.43 -6.35 3.01
C VAL A 129 3.24 -6.89 1.84
N ARG A 130 2.88 -8.07 1.35
CA ARG A 130 3.61 -8.73 0.27
C ARG A 130 3.51 -7.96 -1.06
N SER A 131 2.35 -7.39 -1.39
CA SER A 131 2.20 -6.56 -2.59
C SER A 131 3.11 -5.33 -2.55
N ARG A 132 3.25 -4.70 -1.37
CA ARG A 132 4.16 -3.55 -1.19
C ARG A 132 5.62 -3.94 -1.33
N GLN A 133 6.03 -5.10 -0.82
CA GLN A 133 7.38 -5.63 -1.01
C GLN A 133 7.69 -5.81 -2.50
N ILE A 134 6.82 -6.51 -3.23
CA ILE A 134 6.96 -6.72 -4.68
C ILE A 134 7.05 -5.38 -5.42
N TYR A 135 6.19 -4.42 -5.07
CA TYR A 135 6.21 -3.08 -5.68
C TYR A 135 7.51 -2.32 -5.40
N ARG A 136 8.01 -2.34 -4.15
CA ARG A 136 9.27 -1.66 -3.78
C ARG A 136 10.48 -2.27 -4.45
N GLU A 137 10.57 -3.60 -4.44
CA GLU A 137 11.64 -4.32 -5.15
C GLU A 137 11.65 -3.94 -6.63
N TRP A 138 10.46 -3.87 -7.26
CA TRP A 138 10.33 -3.43 -8.64
C TRP A 138 10.74 -1.97 -8.82
N MET A 139 10.25 -1.04 -7.99
CA MET A 139 10.57 0.39 -8.10
C MET A 139 12.07 0.63 -8.00
N SER A 140 12.74 0.01 -7.03
CA SER A 140 14.19 0.18 -6.81
C SER A 140 15.04 -0.24 -8.02
N LYS A 141 14.50 -1.13 -8.87
CA LYS A 141 15.16 -1.66 -10.06
C LYS A 141 14.78 -0.90 -11.34
N ASN A 142 13.58 -0.34 -11.41
CA ASN A 142 12.98 0.14 -12.66
C ASN A 142 12.74 1.65 -12.72
N LEU A 143 12.70 2.33 -11.57
CA LEU A 143 12.48 3.78 -11.51
C LEU A 143 13.74 4.47 -10.95
N PRO A 144 14.09 5.66 -11.46
CA PRO A 144 15.21 6.43 -10.91
C PRO A 144 14.95 6.75 -9.44
N SER A 145 16.01 6.72 -8.63
CA SER A 145 15.92 7.06 -7.22
C SER A 145 15.42 8.51 -7.08
N PRO A 146 14.49 8.81 -6.15
CA PRO A 146 13.96 10.17 -5.97
C PRO A 146 15.06 11.21 -5.65
N SER A 147 16.26 10.78 -5.27
CA SER A 147 17.44 11.64 -5.05
C SER A 147 18.22 12.02 -6.32
N SER A 148 17.89 11.47 -7.50
CA SER A 148 18.72 11.64 -8.71
C SER A 148 18.29 12.77 -9.65
N GLY A 149 17.36 13.64 -9.26
CA GLY A 149 16.79 14.58 -10.22
C GLY A 149 16.23 15.88 -9.67
N LEU A 150 16.93 16.58 -8.78
CA LEU A 150 16.72 18.03 -8.55
C LEU A 150 17.99 18.69 -8.02
N SER A 151 18.96 18.99 -8.90
CA SER A 151 19.83 20.15 -8.71
C SER A 151 19.18 21.36 -9.40
N ALA A 152 18.00 21.76 -8.91
CA ALA A 152 17.45 23.07 -9.19
C ALA A 152 17.76 23.94 -7.95
N PRO A 153 18.32 25.15 -8.11
CA PRO A 153 18.57 26.03 -6.99
C PRO A 153 17.24 26.35 -6.26
N PRO A 154 17.25 26.47 -4.92
CA PRO A 154 16.03 26.66 -4.14
C PRO A 154 15.37 27.99 -4.52
N ILE A 155 14.14 27.90 -5.04
CA ILE A 155 13.24 29.05 -5.13
C ILE A 155 12.75 29.35 -3.70
N PRO A 156 12.83 30.60 -3.21
CA PRO A 156 12.36 30.94 -1.88
C PRO A 156 10.86 30.61 -1.72
N ALA A 157 10.52 29.79 -0.73
CA ALA A 157 9.14 29.44 -0.41
C ALA A 157 8.38 30.66 0.14
N PRO A 158 7.15 30.94 -0.30
CA PRO A 158 6.26 31.88 0.38
C PRO A 158 5.86 31.34 1.76
N VAL A 159 5.74 32.25 2.73
CA VAL A 159 5.39 31.98 4.13
C VAL A 159 4.08 31.17 4.22
N PRO A 160 4.02 30.06 4.99
CA PRO A 160 2.79 29.29 5.15
C PRO A 160 1.73 30.09 5.91
N LEU A 161 0.53 30.19 5.34
CA LEU A 161 -0.66 30.63 6.07
C LEU A 161 -1.06 29.52 7.06
N THR A 162 -1.06 29.84 8.35
CA THR A 162 -1.51 28.96 9.43
C THR A 162 -2.98 28.53 9.25
N PRO A 163 -3.32 27.24 9.31
CA PRO A 163 -4.71 26.79 9.40
C PRO A 163 -5.27 27.03 10.81
N PRO A 164 -6.60 27.25 10.95
CA PRO A 164 -7.20 27.57 12.25
C PRO A 164 -7.24 26.35 13.17
N THR A 165 -7.12 26.61 14.46
CA THR A 165 -7.09 25.62 15.55
C THR A 165 -8.45 24.90 15.67
N SER A 166 -8.52 23.63 15.25
CA SER A 166 -9.65 22.76 15.57
C SER A 166 -9.47 22.18 16.97
N ARG A 167 -10.37 22.54 17.89
CA ARG A 167 -10.48 21.98 19.24
C ARG A 167 -11.34 20.72 19.19
N LEU A 168 -10.72 19.55 19.23
CA LEU A 168 -11.37 18.32 19.71
C LEU A 168 -10.42 17.63 20.70
N THR A 169 -10.97 17.28 21.84
CA THR A 169 -10.28 16.68 22.99
C THR A 169 -9.67 15.33 22.64
N SER A 170 -8.33 15.32 22.60
CA SER A 170 -7.48 14.16 22.36
C SER A 170 -7.42 13.27 23.60
N THR A 171 -7.94 12.05 23.50
CA THR A 171 -7.31 10.91 24.18
C THR A 171 -5.95 10.73 23.51
N SER A 172 -4.88 11.02 24.26
CA SER A 172 -3.50 11.16 23.76
C SER A 172 -2.92 9.83 23.25
N MET A 173 -3.34 9.38 22.07
CA MET A 173 -2.60 8.44 21.25
C MET A 173 -1.66 9.25 20.37
N LYS A 174 -0.36 9.21 20.66
CA LYS A 174 0.64 9.89 19.83
C LYS A 174 0.95 9.03 18.61
N PRO A 175 0.74 9.53 17.37
CA PRO A 175 1.22 8.84 16.19
C PRO A 175 2.75 8.76 16.22
N ILE A 176 3.30 7.65 15.75
CA ILE A 176 4.75 7.50 15.64
C ILE A 176 5.24 8.26 14.42
N THR A 177 6.12 9.24 14.64
CA THR A 177 6.77 10.00 13.57
C THR A 177 7.94 9.22 12.97
N SER A 178 8.42 9.64 11.80
CA SER A 178 9.56 8.98 11.15
C SER A 178 10.82 8.95 12.01
N ASP A 179 11.14 10.07 12.67
CA ASP A 179 12.33 10.15 13.53
C ASP A 179 12.22 9.19 14.71
N TYR A 180 11.02 9.10 15.28
CA TYR A 180 10.76 8.23 16.41
C TYR A 180 10.71 6.74 16.02
N ALA A 181 10.26 6.42 14.81
CA ALA A 181 10.36 5.07 14.27
C ALA A 181 11.83 4.64 14.13
N GLU A 182 12.73 5.52 13.67
CA GLU A 182 14.16 5.21 13.62
C GLU A 182 14.76 5.03 15.01
N GLU A 183 14.37 5.84 15.99
CA GLU A 183 14.82 5.68 17.38
C GLU A 183 14.42 4.31 17.94
N ILE A 184 13.16 3.90 17.75
CA ILE A 184 12.65 2.58 18.17
C ILE A 184 13.43 1.45 17.48
N LEU A 185 13.70 1.57 16.18
CA LEU A 185 14.46 0.55 15.43
C LEU A 185 15.94 0.52 15.83
N ALA A 186 16.50 1.64 16.29
CA ALA A 186 17.87 1.72 16.78
C ALA A 186 18.03 1.15 18.20
N GLN A 187 16.98 1.16 19.01
CA GLN A 187 16.96 0.63 20.39
C GLN A 187 17.02 -0.90 20.47
N GLY A 188 16.89 -1.60 19.32
CA GLY A 188 17.16 -3.02 19.24
C GLY A 188 16.12 -3.87 19.96
N ASP A 189 16.46 -4.37 21.15
CA ASP A 189 15.64 -5.37 21.87
C ASP A 189 14.52 -4.70 22.70
N ASP A 190 14.60 -3.39 22.98
CA ASP A 190 13.60 -2.64 23.76
C ASP A 190 12.21 -2.62 23.09
N ILE A 191 12.16 -2.78 21.76
CA ILE A 191 10.91 -2.88 20.99
C ILE A 191 10.05 -4.08 21.41
N LEU A 192 10.65 -5.11 22.04
CA LEU A 192 9.95 -6.29 22.55
C LEU A 192 9.03 -5.98 23.74
N GLU A 193 9.28 -4.89 24.46
CA GLU A 193 8.46 -4.48 25.60
C GLU A 193 7.36 -3.49 25.21
N MET A 194 7.32 -3.07 23.93
CA MET A 194 6.41 -2.05 23.44
C MET A 194 5.15 -2.66 22.84
N LYS A 195 4.01 -2.03 23.13
CA LYS A 195 2.72 -2.35 22.51
C LYS A 195 2.24 -1.20 21.64
N PHE A 196 1.75 -1.54 20.46
CA PHE A 196 1.38 -0.59 19.43
C PHE A 196 -0.08 -0.79 19.04
N LEU A 197 -0.74 0.30 18.64
CA LEU A 197 -2.06 0.27 18.04
C LEU A 197 -1.98 0.69 16.57
N HIS A 198 -2.33 -0.21 15.67
CA HIS A 198 -2.42 0.09 14.26
C HIS A 198 -3.73 0.82 13.95
N GLY A 199 -3.67 1.88 13.14
CA GLY A 199 -4.87 2.54 12.61
C GLY A 199 -5.84 3.04 13.68
N ALA A 200 -5.36 3.78 14.69
CA ALA A 200 -6.15 4.23 15.86
C ALA A 200 -7.47 4.96 15.55
N ASN A 201 -7.65 5.46 14.33
CA ASN A 201 -8.85 6.16 13.86
C ASN A 201 -9.66 5.36 12.81
N ALA A 202 -9.35 4.08 12.60
CA ALA A 202 -10.02 3.22 11.64
C ALA A 202 -10.85 2.13 12.35
N PRO A 203 -11.96 1.67 11.76
CA PRO A 203 -12.72 0.52 12.26
C PRO A 203 -11.85 -0.77 12.27
N ASP A 204 -10.80 -0.79 11.46
CA ASP A 204 -9.74 -1.80 11.47
C ASP A 204 -8.62 -1.42 12.46
N SER A 205 -8.92 -0.93 13.66
CA SER A 205 -7.86 -0.79 14.68
C SER A 205 -7.48 -2.17 15.25
N GLY A 206 -6.25 -2.33 15.72
CA GLY A 206 -5.81 -3.60 16.32
C GLY A 206 -4.43 -3.47 16.94
N SER A 207 -4.26 -4.04 18.14
CA SER A 207 -2.98 -3.96 18.83
C SER A 207 -1.98 -4.99 18.31
N TRP A 208 -0.70 -4.65 18.37
CA TRP A 208 0.39 -5.53 17.99
C TRP A 208 1.64 -5.27 18.83
N GLU A 209 2.49 -6.28 18.93
CA GLU A 209 3.74 -6.28 19.69
C GLU A 209 4.79 -7.13 18.97
N VAL A 210 6.06 -6.92 19.28
CA VAL A 210 7.13 -7.76 18.73
C VAL A 210 7.30 -8.99 19.64
N ASP A 211 7.00 -10.17 19.12
CA ASP A 211 7.16 -11.44 19.84
C ASP A 211 8.63 -11.84 19.94
N SER A 212 9.38 -11.69 18.83
CA SER A 212 10.78 -12.09 18.81
C SER A 212 11.59 -11.35 17.76
N LEU A 213 12.87 -11.12 18.08
CA LEU A 213 13.84 -10.49 17.19
C LEU A 213 14.95 -11.49 16.84
N VAL A 214 15.16 -11.74 15.55
CA VAL A 214 16.15 -12.68 15.05
C VAL A 214 17.22 -11.94 14.25
N LYS A 215 18.45 -11.95 14.75
CA LYS A 215 19.64 -11.42 14.05
C LYS A 215 20.23 -12.54 13.17
N LYS A 216 20.13 -12.39 11.85
CA LYS A 216 20.69 -13.35 10.86
C LYS A 216 22.14 -13.01 10.54
N LYS A 217 22.87 -14.00 10.02
CA LYS A 217 24.23 -13.79 9.49
C LYS A 217 24.23 -12.68 8.43
N GLY A 218 25.18 -11.74 8.55
CA GLY A 218 25.26 -10.55 7.68
C GLY A 218 24.53 -9.31 8.21
N GLY A 219 24.20 -9.27 9.52
CA GLY A 219 23.63 -8.08 10.16
C GLY A 219 22.15 -7.81 9.85
N LYS A 220 21.48 -8.73 9.13
CA LYS A 220 20.05 -8.60 8.83
C LYS A 220 19.22 -8.91 10.06
N VAL A 221 18.34 -8.00 10.44
CA VAL A 221 17.40 -8.16 11.55
C VAL A 221 16.02 -8.53 11.00
N GLN A 222 15.38 -9.52 11.63
CA GLN A 222 13.99 -9.88 11.38
C GLN A 222 13.21 -9.76 12.69
N TYR A 223 12.09 -9.04 12.64
CA TYR A 223 11.15 -8.85 13.74
C TYR A 223 9.93 -9.74 13.49
N ASN A 224 9.64 -10.68 14.37
CA ASN A 224 8.40 -11.45 14.31
C ASN A 224 7.37 -10.72 15.16
N VAL A 225 6.30 -10.26 14.51
CA VAL A 225 5.30 -9.38 15.11
C VAL A 225 4.03 -10.17 15.38
N LEU A 226 3.55 -10.13 16.61
CA LEU A 226 2.27 -10.71 17.00
C LEU A 226 1.19 -9.63 16.98
N PHE A 227 0.06 -9.95 16.36
CA PHE A 227 -1.11 -9.07 16.32
C PHE A 227 -2.21 -9.69 17.20
N GLU A 228 -3.02 -8.86 17.87
CA GLU A 228 -4.06 -9.31 18.80
C GLU A 228 -5.03 -10.34 18.21
N ASN A 229 -5.29 -10.26 16.90
CA ASN A 229 -6.18 -11.17 16.18
C ASN A 229 -5.43 -12.19 15.30
N CYS A 230 -4.13 -12.38 15.51
CA CYS A 230 -3.31 -13.34 14.77
C CYS A 230 -2.56 -14.24 15.75
N PRO A 231 -2.83 -15.56 15.79
CA PRO A 231 -2.15 -16.47 16.71
C PRO A 231 -0.69 -16.73 16.32
N ASP A 232 -0.31 -16.41 15.08
CA ASP A 232 1.03 -16.65 14.54
C ASP A 232 1.79 -15.33 14.36
N ALA A 233 3.04 -15.26 14.82
CA ALA A 233 3.89 -14.10 14.62
C ALA A 233 4.30 -13.96 13.14
N ILE A 234 4.19 -12.74 12.61
CA ILE A 234 4.47 -12.41 11.21
C ILE A 234 5.87 -11.79 11.08
N PRO A 235 6.75 -12.34 10.24
CA PRO A 235 8.11 -11.84 10.08
C PRO A 235 8.16 -10.54 9.25
N HIS A 236 8.89 -9.55 9.76
CA HIS A 236 9.16 -8.25 9.16
C HIS A 236 10.68 -8.00 9.15
N ASP A 237 11.18 -7.33 8.12
CA ASP A 237 12.52 -6.74 8.13
C ASP A 237 12.49 -5.32 8.72
N VAL A 238 13.67 -4.68 8.82
CA VAL A 238 13.80 -3.31 9.35
C VAL A 238 12.89 -2.33 8.59
N ASP A 239 12.84 -2.44 7.27
CA ASP A 239 12.02 -1.56 6.43
C ASP A 239 10.52 -1.84 6.57
N GLY A 240 10.13 -3.10 6.77
CA GLY A 240 8.77 -3.52 7.09
C GLY A 240 8.32 -2.99 8.44
N MET A 241 9.20 -3.06 9.45
CA MET A 241 8.90 -2.51 10.78
C MET A 241 8.76 -0.99 10.76
N ARG A 242 9.61 -0.28 10.02
CA ARG A 242 9.50 1.18 9.85
C ARG A 242 8.10 1.59 9.38
N VAL A 243 7.56 0.88 8.41
CA VAL A 243 6.20 1.16 7.89
C VAL A 243 5.13 0.85 8.93
N LEU A 244 5.27 -0.29 9.61
CA LEU A 244 4.29 -0.70 10.61
C LEU A 244 4.26 0.32 11.76
N LEU A 245 5.42 0.80 12.20
CA LEU A 245 5.56 1.86 13.20
C LEU A 245 4.90 3.17 12.73
N LEU A 246 5.21 3.63 11.51
CA LEU A 246 4.63 4.86 10.94
C LEU A 246 3.10 4.87 10.84
N ASP A 247 2.48 3.69 10.74
CA ASP A 247 1.02 3.53 10.68
C ASP A 247 0.41 3.16 12.05
N SER A 248 1.17 3.36 13.13
CA SER A 248 0.82 2.97 14.48
C SER A 248 0.96 4.10 15.50
N HIS A 249 0.33 3.88 16.65
CA HIS A 249 0.40 4.73 17.83
C HIS A 249 0.94 3.88 18.98
N ILE A 250 1.67 4.49 19.92
CA ILE A 250 2.13 3.76 21.11
C ILE A 250 1.01 3.68 22.13
N LEU A 251 0.80 2.47 22.66
CA LEU A 251 0.00 2.22 23.84
C LEU A 251 0.95 2.26 25.05
N HIS A 252 0.85 3.30 25.88
CA HIS A 252 1.52 3.36 27.18
C HIS A 252 0.84 2.43 28.19
#